data_AF-A0A932CNU7-F1
#
_entry.id   AF-A0A932CNU7-F1
#
_cell.length_a   1.000
_cell.length_b   1.000
_cell.length_c   1.000
_cell.angle_alpha   90.00
_cell.angle_beta   90.00
_cell.angle_gamma   90.00
#
_symmetry.space_group_name_H-M   'P 1'
#
loop_
_entity.id
_entity.type
_entity.pdbx_description
1 polymer ?
#
loop_
_entity_poly.entity_id
_entity_poly.type
_entity_poly.pdbx_seq_one_letter_code
_entity_poly.pdbx_strand_id
1 'polypeptide(L)'
;MRITVRFYAHLTAYLPPGATGNRVELVLEDGATGGELLASLGIPAEVASASLLLINGEHGRLSQGLKEGDQVSLLPPIYGGSGSLKPGAKIGGRAMERGGYAGKILRVDLTTRELKEEVLSPQVLRQFVGGTGIGAQILYDEVPAGVEPYDPQNRLIFATGPLNGTLVPGSGTFAVVTKSPLTGFASAGHANGFFGARLKQAGYDAVVVQGGSPEWVYLSLNDGQAELREATWLVGKDAWETEMALRERHGQKGMDLGLSVACIGPAGESRVRFAAVCSDRGHVASSGGPGAVMGSKRLKAIVAEGTRGIPVHERDLGRLKGLIQGWIDSASASPFGRAVSQGGTAGFFSAAENMGWLPVRNLTANYFPEHPAFSGASLRSTFNTKPRACH
;
A
#
# COMPACT_ATOMS: atom_id res chain seq x y z
N MET A 1 33.33 -12.53 28.62
CA MET A 1 32.65 -13.54 27.80
C MET A 1 32.86 -13.37 26.29
N ARG A 2 33.00 -14.46 25.53
CA ARG A 2 32.99 -14.49 24.06
C ARG A 2 31.59 -14.65 23.52
N ILE A 3 31.22 -13.83 22.55
CA ILE A 3 29.95 -13.90 21.84
C ILE A 3 30.18 -13.80 20.33
N THR A 4 29.18 -14.24 19.55
CA THR A 4 29.14 -14.03 18.11
C THR A 4 28.13 -12.93 17.79
N VAL A 5 28.53 -11.93 17.00
CA VAL A 5 27.63 -10.89 16.51
C VAL A 5 27.39 -11.04 15.01
N ARG A 6 26.15 -10.85 14.55
CA ARG A 6 25.77 -10.82 13.13
C ARG A 6 24.91 -9.60 12.81
N PHE A 7 25.37 -8.76 11.90
CA PHE A 7 24.60 -7.58 11.46
C PHE A 7 24.10 -7.77 10.03
N TYR A 8 23.05 -7.04 9.64
CA TYR A 8 22.43 -7.18 8.32
C TYR A 8 22.27 -5.83 7.63
N ALA A 9 22.30 -5.85 6.30
CA ALA A 9 22.16 -4.67 5.44
C ALA A 9 23.10 -3.53 5.86
N HIS A 10 22.59 -2.30 5.98
CA HIS A 10 23.41 -1.13 6.32
C HIS A 10 24.07 -1.20 7.70
N LEU A 11 23.59 -2.07 8.61
CA LEU A 11 24.20 -2.24 9.93
C LEU A 11 25.56 -2.96 9.86
N THR A 12 25.90 -3.64 8.77
CA THR A 12 27.23 -4.26 8.62
C THR A 12 28.37 -3.24 8.63
N ALA A 13 28.07 -1.96 8.38
CA ALA A 13 29.04 -0.87 8.49
C ALA A 13 29.57 -0.63 9.91
N TYR A 14 28.87 -1.13 10.94
CA TYR A 14 29.27 -1.03 12.35
C TYR A 14 30.11 -2.23 12.83
N LEU A 15 30.36 -3.23 11.97
CA LEU A 15 31.22 -4.34 12.33
C LEU A 15 32.69 -3.88 12.40
N PRO A 16 33.44 -4.27 13.44
CA PRO A 16 34.84 -3.89 13.58
C PRO A 16 35.72 -4.61 12.54
N PRO A 17 36.95 -4.12 12.31
CA PRO A 17 37.95 -4.81 11.49
C PRO A 17 38.16 -6.26 11.97
N GLY A 18 38.22 -7.21 11.04
CA GLY A 18 38.30 -8.65 11.36
C GLY A 18 36.97 -9.42 11.24
N ALA A 19 35.88 -8.74 10.91
CA ALA A 19 34.63 -9.40 10.54
C ALA A 19 34.77 -10.22 9.25
N THR A 20 34.14 -11.40 9.21
CA THR A 20 34.04 -12.24 8.01
C THR A 20 32.62 -12.17 7.48
N GLY A 21 32.43 -11.45 6.36
CA GLY A 21 31.10 -11.16 5.83
C GLY A 21 30.31 -10.27 6.78
N ASN A 22 29.22 -10.80 7.34
CA ASN A 22 28.33 -10.06 8.23
C ASN A 22 28.45 -10.49 9.71
N ARG A 23 29.51 -11.24 10.05
CA ARG A 23 29.72 -11.86 11.36
C ARG A 23 31.08 -11.48 11.95
N VAL A 24 31.13 -11.33 13.27
CA VAL A 24 32.38 -11.18 14.04
C VAL A 24 32.25 -11.85 15.41
N GLU A 25 33.35 -12.31 15.99
CA GLU A 25 33.41 -12.74 17.38
C GLU A 25 34.02 -11.64 18.25
N LEU A 26 33.39 -11.36 19.39
CA LEU A 26 33.78 -10.28 20.30
C LEU A 26 33.95 -10.83 21.71
N VAL A 27 34.84 -10.20 22.46
CA VAL A 27 35.00 -10.41 23.90
C VAL A 27 34.38 -9.21 24.62
N LEU A 28 33.40 -9.47 25.47
CA LEU A 28 32.74 -8.48 26.33
C LEU A 28 33.01 -8.78 27.80
N GLU A 29 32.74 -7.82 28.68
CA GLU A 29 32.68 -8.07 30.12
C GLU A 29 31.51 -9.01 30.47
N ASP A 30 31.67 -9.83 31.50
CA ASP A 30 30.64 -10.78 31.91
C ASP A 30 29.39 -10.04 32.41
N GLY A 31 28.23 -10.41 31.86
CA GLY A 31 26.96 -9.76 32.20
C GLY A 31 26.65 -8.49 31.42
N ALA A 32 27.50 -8.09 30.46
CA ALA A 32 27.21 -6.97 29.56
C ALA A 32 25.86 -7.15 28.86
N THR A 33 25.12 -6.05 28.75
CA THR A 33 23.78 -6.03 28.15
C THR A 33 23.83 -5.88 26.63
N GLY A 34 22.73 -6.22 25.96
CA GLY A 34 22.57 -5.95 24.53
C GLY A 34 22.81 -4.47 24.17
N GLY A 35 22.35 -3.54 25.01
CA GLY A 35 22.54 -2.10 24.80
C GLY A 35 24.02 -1.68 24.91
N GLU A 36 24.74 -2.19 25.90
CA GLU A 36 26.18 -1.91 26.08
C GLU A 36 27.01 -2.48 24.93
N LEU A 37 26.66 -3.68 24.44
CA LEU A 37 27.25 -4.24 23.22
C LEU A 37 27.06 -3.31 22.02
N LEU A 38 25.83 -2.87 21.74
CA LEU A 38 25.57 -2.01 20.57
C LEU A 38 26.27 -0.65 20.70
N ALA A 39 26.30 -0.08 21.91
CA ALA A 39 27.02 1.15 22.19
C ALA A 39 28.54 1.00 21.97
N SER A 40 29.13 -0.13 22.37
CA SER A 40 30.55 -0.41 22.15
C SER A 40 30.95 -0.49 20.68
N LEU A 41 29.99 -0.85 19.81
CA LEU A 41 30.14 -0.91 18.35
C LEU A 41 29.81 0.42 17.66
N GLY A 42 29.56 1.49 18.42
CA GLY A 42 29.29 2.82 17.89
C GLY A 42 27.92 2.98 17.24
N ILE A 43 26.96 2.09 17.52
CA ILE A 43 25.60 2.18 16.98
C ILE A 43 24.83 3.28 17.74
N PRO A 44 24.26 4.28 17.05
CA PRO A 44 23.46 5.33 17.68
C PRO A 44 22.26 4.76 18.43
N ALA A 45 21.89 5.37 19.56
CA ALA A 45 20.80 4.88 20.41
C ALA A 45 19.44 4.85 19.66
N GLU A 46 19.21 5.78 18.74
CA GLU A 46 18.01 5.80 17.90
C GLU A 46 17.96 4.60 16.94
N VAL A 47 19.12 4.21 16.39
CA VAL A 47 19.22 3.05 15.50
C VAL A 47 19.08 1.75 16.30
N ALA A 48 19.72 1.65 17.46
CA ALA A 48 19.63 0.49 18.34
C ALA A 48 18.19 0.24 18.84
N SER A 49 17.46 1.30 19.21
CA SER A 49 16.07 1.19 19.68
C SER A 49 15.07 0.88 18.57
N ALA A 50 15.38 1.23 17.31
CA ALA A 50 14.54 0.92 16.15
C ALA A 50 14.85 -0.45 15.52
N SER A 51 16.00 -1.04 15.85
CA SER A 51 16.46 -2.31 15.27
C SER A 51 15.90 -3.52 16.00
N LEU A 52 15.72 -4.64 15.27
CA LEU A 52 15.32 -5.91 15.87
C LEU A 52 16.57 -6.62 16.39
N LEU A 53 16.71 -6.66 17.72
CA LEU A 53 17.76 -7.41 18.41
C LEU A 53 17.28 -8.86 18.62
N LEU A 54 18.08 -9.82 18.16
CA LEU A 54 17.87 -11.24 18.44
C LEU A 54 19.05 -11.80 19.24
N ILE A 55 18.77 -12.58 20.28
CA ILE A 55 19.78 -13.31 21.06
C ILE A 55 19.44 -14.81 20.91
N ASN A 56 20.37 -15.58 20.34
CA ASN A 56 20.18 -17.00 20.01
C ASN A 56 18.95 -17.29 19.14
N GLY A 57 18.59 -16.32 18.27
CA GLY A 57 17.42 -16.41 17.38
C GLY A 57 16.09 -15.92 17.97
N GLU A 58 16.05 -15.57 19.25
CA GLU A 58 14.86 -15.05 19.92
C GLU A 58 14.91 -13.53 20.12
N HIS A 59 13.75 -12.87 20.17
CA HIS A 59 13.66 -11.41 20.37
C HIS A 59 14.27 -11.00 21.72
N GLY A 60 15.38 -10.27 21.68
CA GLY A 60 16.13 -9.81 22.86
C GLY A 60 15.82 -8.36 23.22
N ARG A 61 16.00 -8.00 24.50
CA ARG A 61 15.87 -6.61 24.98
C ARG A 61 17.24 -5.95 25.08
N LEU A 62 17.32 -4.63 24.88
CA LEU A 62 18.57 -3.88 25.11
C LEU A 62 19.07 -4.00 26.56
N SER A 63 18.18 -4.17 27.54
CA SER A 63 18.54 -4.38 28.95
C SER A 63 18.85 -5.83 29.32
N GLN A 64 18.77 -6.77 28.37
CA GLN A 64 19.03 -8.18 28.63
C GLN A 64 20.53 -8.43 28.72
N GLY A 65 20.98 -9.04 29.82
CA GLY A 65 22.36 -9.49 29.98
C GLY A 65 22.68 -10.67 29.05
N LEU A 66 23.84 -10.59 28.41
CA LEU A 66 24.38 -11.61 27.51
C LEU A 66 25.23 -12.63 28.30
N LYS A 67 25.45 -13.81 27.71
CA LYS A 67 26.22 -14.92 28.28
C LYS A 67 27.31 -15.40 27.32
N GLU A 68 28.30 -16.11 27.85
CA GLU A 68 29.31 -16.81 27.04
C GLU A 68 28.65 -17.71 25.99
N GLY A 69 29.05 -17.55 24.73
CA GLY A 69 28.56 -18.32 23.60
C GLY A 69 27.31 -17.77 22.92
N ASP A 70 26.71 -16.68 23.42
CA ASP A 70 25.51 -16.10 22.81
C ASP A 70 25.77 -15.65 21.36
N GLN A 71 24.76 -15.87 20.51
CA GLN A 71 24.70 -15.32 19.15
C GLN A 71 23.75 -14.13 19.10
N VAL A 72 24.31 -12.93 18.96
CA VAL A 72 23.54 -11.69 18.88
C VAL A 72 23.39 -11.28 17.42
N SER A 73 22.16 -11.16 16.94
CA SER A 73 21.87 -10.63 15.61
C SER A 73 21.16 -9.29 15.71
N LEU A 74 21.57 -8.32 14.88
CA LEU A 74 20.88 -7.04 14.76
C LEU A 74 20.39 -6.86 13.33
N LEU A 75 19.08 -6.81 13.18
CA LEU A 75 18.43 -6.52 11.91
C LEU A 75 18.02 -5.05 11.90
N PRO A 76 18.16 -4.35 10.76
CA PRO A 76 17.68 -2.98 10.65
C PRO A 76 16.18 -2.93 10.94
N PRO A 77 15.63 -1.76 11.32
CA PRO A 77 14.19 -1.58 11.50
C PRO A 77 13.43 -2.21 10.33
N ILE A 78 12.76 -3.32 10.62
CA ILE A 78 11.69 -3.81 9.77
C ILE A 78 10.58 -2.78 10.01
N TYR A 79 10.27 -1.96 9.02
CA TYR A 79 9.13 -1.05 9.08
C TYR A 79 7.87 -1.90 9.33
N GLY A 80 7.47 -2.05 10.60
CA GLY A 80 6.44 -3.00 11.03
C GLY A 80 6.50 -3.39 12.52
N GLY A 81 6.44 -2.42 13.43
CA GLY A 81 5.90 -2.48 14.81
C GLY A 81 6.32 -3.57 15.83
N SER A 82 6.77 -3.15 17.02
CA SER A 82 6.03 -3.30 18.31
C SER A 82 6.92 -2.96 19.52
N GLY A 83 6.75 -1.75 20.06
CA GLY A 83 7.13 -1.45 21.45
C GLY A 83 5.96 -1.78 22.36
N SER A 84 6.15 -2.67 23.33
CA SER A 84 5.16 -3.11 24.32
C SER A 84 4.33 -1.96 24.91
N LEU A 85 3.01 -2.03 24.73
CA LEU A 85 2.03 -1.09 25.30
C LEU A 85 1.88 -1.32 26.81
N LYS A 86 1.93 -0.24 27.60
CA LYS A 86 1.36 -0.23 28.96
C LYS A 86 -0.12 0.17 28.86
N PRO A 87 -1.06 -0.55 29.50
CA PRO A 87 -2.46 -0.12 29.57
C PRO A 87 -2.58 1.14 30.43
N GLY A 88 -3.26 2.18 29.94
CA GLY A 88 -3.76 3.28 30.78
C GLY A 88 -3.22 4.69 30.55
N ALA A 89 -2.46 4.97 29.50
CA ALA A 89 -2.05 6.35 29.21
C ALA A 89 -3.22 7.18 28.63
N LYS A 90 -3.93 7.91 29.49
CA LYS A 90 -4.81 9.00 29.06
C LYS A 90 -3.93 10.14 28.55
N ILE A 91 -3.96 10.40 27.24
CA ILE A 91 -3.33 11.59 26.65
C ILE A 91 -4.44 12.54 26.25
N GLY A 92 -4.40 13.74 26.83
CA GLY A 92 -5.38 14.80 26.67
C GLY A 92 -5.62 15.18 25.22
N GLY A 93 -6.88 15.49 24.91
CA GLY A 93 -7.34 15.89 23.59
C GLY A 93 -6.67 17.17 23.12
N ARG A 94 -5.73 17.03 22.18
CA ARG A 94 -5.44 18.06 21.19
C ARG A 94 -5.79 17.42 19.84
N ALA A 95 -6.74 18.02 19.11
CA ALA A 95 -7.08 17.58 17.77
C ALA A 95 -5.78 17.53 16.94
N MET A 96 -5.50 16.40 16.29
CA MET A 96 -4.35 16.31 15.38
C MET A 96 -4.57 17.34 14.28
N GLU A 97 -3.61 18.24 14.07
CA GLU A 97 -3.54 19.06 12.86
C GLU A 97 -3.52 18.11 11.67
N ARG A 98 -4.56 18.17 10.84
CA ARG A 98 -4.97 17.08 9.95
C ARG A 98 -3.91 16.67 8.92
N GLY A 99 -2.91 17.52 8.64
CA GLY A 99 -1.79 17.19 7.74
C GLY A 99 -2.27 16.45 6.49
N GLY A 100 -1.53 15.44 6.05
CA GLY A 100 -1.87 14.65 4.86
C GLY A 100 -3.16 13.80 4.93
N TYR A 101 -4.00 13.94 5.96
CA TYR A 101 -5.22 13.13 6.15
C TYR A 101 -6.48 13.95 5.91
N ALA A 102 -7.50 13.29 5.34
CA ALA A 102 -8.85 13.87 5.29
C ALA A 102 -9.48 13.91 6.70
N GLY A 103 -9.08 12.99 7.58
CA GLY A 103 -9.45 12.91 8.99
C GLY A 103 -10.68 12.03 9.27
N LYS A 104 -11.18 11.29 8.29
CA LYS A 104 -12.33 10.39 8.45
C LYS A 104 -12.29 9.21 7.50
N ILE A 105 -12.89 8.10 7.92
CA ILE A 105 -13.20 6.94 7.08
C ILE A 105 -14.72 6.81 6.95
N LEU A 106 -15.18 6.24 5.84
CA LEU A 106 -16.59 5.93 5.62
C LEU A 106 -16.83 4.45 5.87
N ARG A 107 -17.73 4.12 6.81
CA ARG A 107 -18.26 2.77 7.01
C ARG A 107 -19.54 2.62 6.19
N VAL A 108 -19.61 1.54 5.41
CA VAL A 108 -20.72 1.23 4.53
C VAL A 108 -21.22 -0.18 4.85
N ASP A 109 -22.44 -0.28 5.35
CA ASP A 109 -23.14 -1.56 5.45
C ASP A 109 -24.13 -1.69 4.30
N LEU A 110 -23.84 -2.59 3.36
CA LEU A 110 -24.69 -2.78 2.18
C LEU A 110 -25.98 -3.54 2.47
N THR A 111 -26.05 -4.27 3.58
CA THR A 111 -27.23 -5.00 4.00
C THR A 111 -28.26 -4.03 4.59
N THR A 112 -27.83 -3.15 5.49
CA THR A 112 -28.71 -2.15 6.13
C THR A 112 -28.81 -0.84 5.35
N ARG A 113 -27.92 -0.65 4.36
CA ARG A 113 -27.70 0.61 3.62
C ARG A 113 -27.25 1.78 4.49
N GLU A 114 -26.71 1.49 5.68
CA GLU A 114 -26.17 2.51 6.58
C GLU A 114 -24.83 3.05 6.08
N LEU A 115 -24.69 4.37 6.12
CA LEU A 115 -23.47 5.10 5.82
C LEU A 115 -23.06 5.90 7.06
N LYS A 116 -21.90 5.59 7.63
CA LYS A 116 -21.44 6.21 8.87
C LYS A 116 -20.01 6.72 8.73
N GLU A 117 -19.80 7.97 9.11
CA GLU A 117 -18.46 8.54 9.18
C GLU A 117 -17.81 8.22 10.53
N GLU A 118 -16.55 7.81 10.49
CA GLU A 118 -15.74 7.52 11.68
C GLU A 118 -14.43 8.32 11.62
N VAL A 119 -14.06 8.94 12.74
CA VAL A 119 -12.79 9.64 12.90
C VAL A 119 -11.79 8.68 13.53
N LEU A 120 -10.71 8.37 12.82
CA LEU A 120 -9.63 7.55 13.36
C LEU A 120 -8.82 8.33 14.39
N SER A 121 -8.40 7.63 15.45
CA SER A 121 -7.61 8.24 16.50
C SER A 121 -6.22 8.66 16.00
N PRO A 122 -5.63 9.72 16.56
CA PRO A 122 -4.27 10.11 16.24
C PRO A 122 -3.22 9.01 16.37
N GLN A 123 -3.44 8.11 17.32
CA GLN A 123 -2.56 6.99 17.61
C GLN A 123 -2.61 5.96 16.48
N VAL A 124 -3.80 5.62 16.00
CA VAL A 124 -3.99 4.72 14.84
C VAL A 124 -3.30 5.29 13.61
N LEU A 125 -3.51 6.58 13.31
CA LEU A 125 -2.86 7.23 12.16
C LEU A 125 -1.33 7.21 12.26
N ARG A 126 -0.75 7.43 13.44
CA ARG A 126 0.72 7.36 13.62
C ARG A 126 1.25 5.94 13.52
N GLN A 127 0.51 4.95 14.02
CA GLN A 127 0.95 3.56 14.05
C GLN A 127 0.85 2.90 12.67
N PHE A 128 -0.24 3.13 11.96
CA PHE A 128 -0.56 2.43 10.72
C PHE A 128 -0.34 3.26 9.46
N VAL A 129 -0.14 4.57 9.60
CA VAL A 129 0.18 5.55 8.55
C VAL A 129 -0.93 5.72 7.50
N GLY A 130 -1.45 4.66 6.89
CA GLY A 130 -2.47 4.73 5.85
C GLY A 130 -2.43 3.52 4.92
N GLY A 131 -3.27 3.56 3.89
CA GLY A 131 -3.33 2.53 2.85
C GLY A 131 -3.49 1.14 3.45
N THR A 132 -2.57 0.23 3.09
CA THR A 132 -2.57 -1.14 3.60
C THR A 132 -2.48 -1.23 5.12
N GLY A 133 -1.77 -0.31 5.80
CA GLY A 133 -1.64 -0.37 7.25
C GLY A 133 -2.99 -0.21 7.95
N ILE A 134 -3.75 0.83 7.61
CA ILE A 134 -5.10 1.05 8.15
C ILE A 134 -6.04 -0.08 7.72
N GLY A 135 -5.99 -0.48 6.44
CA GLY A 135 -6.83 -1.57 5.95
C GLY A 135 -6.55 -2.91 6.65
N ALA A 136 -5.29 -3.23 6.91
CA ALA A 136 -4.89 -4.46 7.60
C ALA A 136 -5.30 -4.44 9.08
N GLN A 137 -5.16 -3.31 9.76
CA GLN A 137 -5.63 -3.15 11.13
C GLN A 137 -7.14 -3.38 11.24
N ILE A 138 -7.92 -2.71 10.40
CA ILE A 138 -9.39 -2.87 10.36
C ILE A 138 -9.76 -4.33 10.05
N LEU A 139 -9.09 -4.96 9.07
CA LEU A 139 -9.35 -6.35 8.73
C LEU A 139 -9.05 -7.29 9.90
N TYR A 140 -7.93 -7.08 10.59
CA TYR A 140 -7.51 -7.89 11.74
C TYR A 140 -8.47 -7.75 12.92
N ASP A 141 -8.89 -6.52 13.24
CA ASP A 141 -9.75 -6.25 14.39
C ASP A 141 -11.20 -6.71 14.16
N GLU A 142 -11.69 -6.68 12.91
CA GLU A 142 -13.13 -6.83 12.62
C GLU A 142 -13.52 -8.13 11.90
N VAL A 143 -12.57 -8.88 11.31
CA VAL A 143 -12.87 -10.11 10.57
C VAL A 143 -12.32 -11.32 11.31
N PRO A 144 -13.19 -12.10 11.99
CA PRO A 144 -12.78 -13.34 12.62
C PRO A 144 -12.13 -14.32 11.64
N ALA A 145 -11.16 -15.11 12.13
CA ALA A 145 -10.39 -16.04 11.31
C ALA A 145 -11.26 -17.05 10.53
N GLY A 146 -12.42 -17.44 11.06
CA GLY A 146 -13.35 -18.40 10.43
C GLY A 146 -14.28 -17.81 9.36
N VAL A 147 -14.27 -16.49 9.12
CA VAL A 147 -15.14 -15.86 8.12
C VAL A 147 -14.70 -16.24 6.70
N GLU A 148 -15.60 -16.73 5.86
CA GLU A 148 -15.28 -17.07 4.48
C GLU A 148 -15.11 -15.82 3.58
N PRO A 149 -14.31 -15.87 2.50
CA PRO A 149 -14.02 -14.68 1.68
C PRO A 149 -15.24 -13.98 1.06
N TYR A 150 -16.33 -14.70 0.77
CA TYR A 150 -17.56 -14.09 0.23
C TYR A 150 -18.62 -13.80 1.29
N ASP A 151 -18.33 -14.09 2.55
CA ASP A 151 -19.24 -13.85 3.64
C ASP A 151 -19.55 -12.33 3.79
N PRO A 152 -20.79 -11.94 4.08
CA PRO A 152 -21.14 -10.55 4.37
C PRO A 152 -20.27 -9.90 5.46
N GLN A 153 -19.76 -10.67 6.42
CA GLN A 153 -18.87 -10.21 7.48
C GLN A 153 -17.46 -9.87 6.98
N ASN A 154 -17.00 -10.41 5.84
CA ASN A 154 -15.72 -10.02 5.28
C ASN A 154 -15.73 -8.52 4.93
N ARG A 155 -14.61 -7.83 5.18
CA ARG A 155 -14.45 -6.41 4.84
C ARG A 155 -13.81 -6.25 3.48
N LEU A 156 -14.32 -5.30 2.69
CA LEU A 156 -13.66 -4.79 1.50
C LEU A 156 -13.29 -3.33 1.76
N ILE A 157 -11.99 -3.06 1.89
CA ILE A 157 -11.49 -1.79 2.39
C ILE A 157 -10.69 -1.08 1.30
N PHE A 158 -11.14 0.08 0.87
CA PHE A 158 -10.38 0.99 0.02
C PHE A 158 -9.69 2.02 0.89
N ALA A 159 -8.37 2.07 0.89
CA ALA A 159 -7.63 2.95 1.80
C ALA A 159 -6.53 3.74 1.08
N THR A 160 -6.32 4.97 1.54
CA THR A 160 -5.32 5.92 1.04
C THR A 160 -4.26 6.20 2.11
N GLY A 161 -3.08 6.64 1.68
CA GLY A 161 -1.99 7.10 2.53
C GLY A 161 -1.91 8.62 2.65
N PRO A 162 -1.12 9.15 3.59
CA PRO A 162 -1.07 10.59 3.91
C PRO A 162 -0.51 11.46 2.77
N LEU A 163 0.21 10.86 1.82
CA LEU A 163 0.74 11.61 0.68
C LEU A 163 -0.28 11.76 -0.45
N ASN A 164 -1.38 11.00 -0.44
CA ASN A 164 -2.33 11.01 -1.54
C ASN A 164 -2.92 12.41 -1.79
N GLY A 165 -3.00 12.82 -3.05
CA GLY A 165 -3.58 14.12 -3.43
C GLY A 165 -2.73 15.33 -3.05
N THR A 166 -1.49 15.13 -2.59
CA THR A 166 -0.53 16.21 -2.28
C THR A 166 0.36 16.54 -3.49
N LEU A 167 1.35 17.41 -3.31
CA LEU A 167 2.33 17.75 -4.35
C LEU A 167 3.33 16.63 -4.66
N VAL A 168 3.32 15.53 -3.90
CA VAL A 168 4.24 14.42 -4.11
C VAL A 168 3.90 13.71 -5.44
N PRO A 169 4.87 13.53 -6.36
CA PRO A 169 4.62 12.83 -7.62
C PRO A 169 4.16 11.39 -7.41
N GLY A 170 3.16 10.94 -8.18
CA GLY A 170 2.65 9.57 -8.09
C GLY A 170 1.73 9.35 -6.89
N SER A 171 1.17 10.41 -6.30
CA SER A 171 0.38 10.35 -5.07
C SER A 171 -1.09 9.96 -5.29
N GLY A 172 -1.35 9.09 -6.26
CA GLY A 172 -2.68 8.60 -6.60
C GLY A 172 -2.99 7.18 -6.10
N THR A 173 -2.04 6.53 -5.43
CA THR A 173 -2.15 5.13 -5.00
C THR A 173 -3.30 4.88 -4.03
N PHE A 174 -4.07 3.83 -4.23
CA PHE A 174 -4.95 3.28 -3.19
C PHE A 174 -4.69 1.79 -3.00
N ALA A 175 -4.99 1.31 -1.80
CA ALA A 175 -4.99 -0.10 -1.46
C ALA A 175 -6.42 -0.63 -1.37
N VAL A 176 -6.65 -1.86 -1.83
CA VAL A 176 -7.87 -2.64 -1.61
C VAL A 176 -7.51 -3.83 -0.74
N VAL A 177 -7.94 -3.79 0.52
CA VAL A 177 -7.63 -4.79 1.56
C VAL A 177 -8.86 -5.62 1.87
N THR A 178 -8.70 -6.95 1.89
CA THR A 178 -9.78 -7.89 2.19
C THR A 178 -9.23 -9.27 2.54
N LYS A 179 -10.08 -10.17 3.05
CA LYS A 179 -9.78 -11.61 3.06
C LYS A 179 -9.95 -12.18 1.65
N SER A 180 -8.88 -12.75 1.11
CA SER A 180 -8.74 -13.17 -0.29
C SER A 180 -9.54 -14.44 -0.61
N PRO A 181 -10.38 -14.45 -1.66
CA PRO A 181 -11.00 -15.67 -2.18
C PRO A 181 -10.01 -16.60 -2.91
N LEU A 182 -8.83 -16.10 -3.27
CA LEU A 182 -7.80 -16.91 -3.93
C LEU A 182 -7.00 -17.75 -2.92
N THR A 183 -6.70 -17.17 -1.76
CA THR A 183 -5.74 -17.74 -0.80
C THR A 183 -6.33 -18.03 0.58
N GLY A 184 -7.49 -17.47 0.92
CA GLY A 184 -8.08 -17.55 2.25
C GLY A 184 -7.40 -16.64 3.30
N PHE A 185 -6.34 -15.93 2.94
CA PHE A 185 -5.60 -15.03 3.85
C PHE A 185 -5.92 -13.56 3.59
N ALA A 186 -5.44 -12.67 4.47
CA ALA A 186 -5.45 -11.24 4.19
C ALA A 186 -4.67 -10.93 2.90
N SER A 187 -5.21 -10.06 2.06
CA SER A 187 -4.56 -9.55 0.86
C SER A 187 -4.73 -8.05 0.74
N ALA A 188 -3.75 -7.41 0.11
CA ALA A 188 -3.81 -6.02 -0.31
C ALA A 188 -3.44 -5.94 -1.79
N GLY A 189 -4.40 -5.54 -2.62
CA GLY A 189 -4.13 -5.11 -4.00
C GLY A 189 -3.89 -3.60 -4.04
N HIS A 190 -3.01 -3.14 -4.92
CA HIS A 190 -2.71 -1.72 -5.08
C HIS A 190 -2.92 -1.29 -6.51
N ALA A 191 -3.42 -0.08 -6.69
CA ALA A 191 -3.45 0.58 -7.98
C ALA A 191 -2.95 2.01 -7.82
N ASN A 192 -2.04 2.40 -8.71
CA ASN A 192 -1.60 3.78 -8.88
C ASN A 192 -2.44 4.39 -9.99
N GLY A 193 -3.00 5.58 -9.81
CA GLY A 193 -3.90 6.20 -10.79
C GLY A 193 -4.30 7.58 -10.29
N PHE A 194 -5.60 7.90 -10.31
CA PHE A 194 -6.15 9.13 -9.74
C PHE A 194 -7.13 8.86 -8.59
N PHE A 195 -7.74 7.67 -8.56
CA PHE A 195 -8.75 7.30 -7.57
C PHE A 195 -8.34 7.52 -6.11
N GLY A 196 -7.12 7.17 -5.70
CA GLY A 196 -6.68 7.39 -4.31
C GLY A 196 -6.60 8.87 -3.93
N ALA A 197 -6.21 9.73 -4.85
CA ALA A 197 -6.23 11.18 -4.65
C ALA A 197 -7.67 11.71 -4.59
N ARG A 198 -8.53 11.30 -5.52
CA ARG A 198 -9.93 11.74 -5.56
C ARG A 198 -10.75 11.27 -4.37
N LEU A 199 -10.51 10.05 -3.89
CA LEU A 199 -11.12 9.54 -2.66
C LEU A 199 -10.78 10.43 -1.46
N LYS A 200 -9.50 10.84 -1.36
CA LYS A 200 -9.07 11.73 -0.29
C LYS A 200 -9.62 13.15 -0.42
N GLN A 201 -9.65 13.70 -1.63
CA GLN A 201 -10.22 15.01 -1.92
C GLN A 201 -11.74 15.03 -1.75
N ALA A 202 -12.41 13.89 -1.97
CA ALA A 202 -13.81 13.67 -1.60
C ALA A 202 -14.01 13.61 -0.08
N GLY A 203 -12.94 13.69 0.71
CA GLY A 203 -12.97 13.85 2.16
C GLY A 203 -12.82 12.56 2.95
N TYR A 204 -12.36 11.46 2.36
CA TYR A 204 -12.23 10.17 3.05
C TYR A 204 -10.82 9.59 2.93
N ASP A 205 -10.24 9.17 4.05
CA ASP A 205 -8.97 8.42 4.06
C ASP A 205 -9.18 6.95 3.68
N ALA A 206 -10.35 6.40 3.97
CA ALA A 206 -10.74 5.05 3.58
C ALA A 206 -12.27 4.88 3.45
N VAL A 207 -12.68 3.85 2.73
CA VAL A 207 -14.04 3.31 2.66
C VAL A 207 -13.98 1.86 3.10
N VAL A 208 -14.74 1.49 4.13
CA VAL A 208 -14.85 0.13 4.66
C VAL A 208 -16.23 -0.40 4.35
N VAL A 209 -16.30 -1.41 3.49
CA VAL A 209 -17.55 -2.02 3.05
C VAL A 209 -17.75 -3.36 3.74
N GLN A 210 -18.93 -3.55 4.33
CA GLN A 210 -19.43 -4.81 4.89
C GLN A 210 -20.82 -5.12 4.35
N GLY A 211 -21.35 -6.30 4.71
CA GLY A 211 -22.67 -6.73 4.27
C GLY A 211 -22.70 -7.12 2.80
N GLY A 212 -23.90 -7.16 2.24
CA GLY A 212 -24.14 -7.35 0.81
C GLY A 212 -25.50 -6.75 0.43
N SER A 213 -25.58 -6.14 -0.75
CA SER A 213 -26.82 -5.53 -1.22
C SER A 213 -27.73 -6.56 -1.91
N PRO A 214 -29.07 -6.48 -1.76
CA PRO A 214 -30.01 -7.29 -2.54
C PRO A 214 -30.06 -6.87 -4.01
N GLU A 215 -29.57 -5.69 -4.39
CA GLU A 215 -29.54 -5.18 -5.76
C GLU A 215 -28.12 -4.74 -6.13
N TRP A 216 -27.84 -4.49 -7.41
CA TRP A 216 -26.56 -3.90 -7.79
C TRP A 216 -26.56 -2.43 -7.46
N VAL A 217 -25.54 -1.99 -6.70
CA VAL A 217 -25.39 -0.60 -6.28
C VAL A 217 -24.01 -0.06 -6.61
N TYR A 218 -23.88 1.27 -6.65
CA TYR A 218 -22.59 1.96 -6.65
C TYR A 218 -22.57 3.01 -5.55
N LEU A 219 -21.40 3.26 -4.99
CA LEU A 219 -21.19 4.29 -3.97
C LEU A 219 -20.71 5.58 -4.64
N SER A 220 -21.42 6.68 -4.44
CA SER A 220 -21.04 8.01 -4.89
C SER A 220 -20.48 8.81 -3.73
N LEU A 221 -19.26 9.32 -3.87
CA LEU A 221 -18.58 10.19 -2.91
C LEU A 221 -18.33 11.54 -3.57
N ASN A 222 -18.93 12.60 -3.04
CA ASN A 222 -18.75 13.95 -3.55
C ASN A 222 -18.55 14.93 -2.39
N ASP A 223 -17.33 15.49 -2.28
CA ASP A 223 -16.97 16.53 -1.30
C ASP A 223 -17.56 16.29 0.11
N GLY A 224 -17.32 15.10 0.65
CA GLY A 224 -17.70 14.69 2.00
C GLY A 224 -19.14 14.24 2.17
N GLN A 225 -19.89 14.09 1.07
CA GLN A 225 -21.20 13.46 1.03
C GLN A 225 -21.08 12.08 0.39
N ALA A 226 -21.76 11.09 0.99
CA ALA A 226 -21.78 9.71 0.51
C ALA A 226 -23.21 9.26 0.24
N GLU A 227 -23.43 8.58 -0.88
CA GLU A 227 -24.74 8.07 -1.28
C GLU A 227 -24.62 6.70 -1.98
N LEU A 228 -25.48 5.75 -1.62
CA LEU A 228 -25.63 4.49 -2.35
C LEU A 228 -26.71 4.63 -3.43
N ARG A 229 -26.31 4.43 -4.68
CA ARG A 229 -27.17 4.56 -5.86
C ARG A 229 -27.32 3.23 -6.59
N GLU A 230 -28.40 3.10 -7.34
CA GLU A 230 -28.72 1.91 -8.13
C GLU A 230 -27.75 1.76 -9.33
N ALA A 231 -27.34 0.52 -9.62
CA ALA A 231 -26.29 0.19 -10.59
C ALA A 231 -26.58 -1.05 -11.45
N THR A 232 -27.81 -1.58 -11.45
CA THR A 232 -28.22 -2.73 -12.28
C THR A 232 -28.03 -2.45 -13.77
N TRP A 233 -28.24 -1.21 -14.20
CA TRP A 233 -27.99 -0.75 -15.57
C TRP A 233 -26.51 -0.80 -16.01
N LEU A 234 -25.58 -1.00 -15.06
CA LEU A 234 -24.15 -1.19 -15.34
C LEU A 234 -23.74 -2.66 -15.41
N VAL A 235 -24.61 -3.60 -14.99
CA VAL A 235 -24.27 -5.03 -14.93
C VAL A 235 -23.99 -5.57 -16.33
N GLY A 236 -22.96 -6.39 -16.45
CA GLY A 236 -22.49 -6.94 -17.73
C GLY A 236 -21.58 -6.01 -18.52
N LYS A 237 -21.53 -4.70 -18.20
CA LYS A 237 -20.55 -3.78 -18.79
C LYS A 237 -19.15 -4.08 -18.28
N ASP A 238 -18.16 -3.98 -19.17
CA ASP A 238 -16.77 -4.05 -18.77
C ASP A 238 -16.34 -2.85 -17.90
N ALA A 239 -15.11 -2.86 -17.39
CA ALA A 239 -14.64 -1.82 -16.49
C ALA A 239 -14.57 -0.43 -17.17
N TRP A 240 -14.23 -0.36 -18.46
CA TRP A 240 -14.10 0.90 -19.19
C TRP A 240 -15.48 1.46 -19.55
N GLU A 241 -16.38 0.60 -20.02
CA GLU A 241 -17.78 0.94 -20.26
C GLU A 241 -18.46 1.42 -18.98
N THR A 242 -18.21 0.74 -17.85
CA THR A 242 -18.73 1.13 -16.53
C THR A 242 -18.24 2.50 -16.11
N GLU A 243 -16.93 2.76 -16.24
CA GLU A 243 -16.36 4.07 -15.92
C GLU A 243 -16.95 5.18 -16.80
N MET A 244 -17.02 4.96 -18.12
CA MET A 244 -17.56 5.96 -19.05
C MET A 244 -19.03 6.27 -18.75
N ALA A 245 -19.83 5.23 -18.51
CA ALA A 245 -21.22 5.35 -18.16
C ALA A 245 -21.44 6.14 -16.85
N LEU A 246 -20.60 5.90 -15.84
CA LEU A 246 -20.66 6.65 -14.58
C LEU A 246 -20.18 8.10 -14.73
N ARG A 247 -19.14 8.35 -15.52
CA ARG A 247 -18.68 9.72 -15.84
C ARG A 247 -19.78 10.54 -16.51
N GLU A 248 -20.44 9.98 -17.52
CA GLU A 248 -21.56 10.61 -18.21
C GLU A 248 -22.72 10.86 -17.24
N ARG A 249 -23.06 9.88 -16.40
CA ARG A 249 -24.11 10.01 -15.37
C ARG A 249 -23.83 11.12 -14.36
N HIS A 250 -22.56 11.39 -14.09
CA HIS A 250 -22.09 12.48 -13.23
C HIS A 250 -21.83 13.80 -13.99
N GLY A 251 -22.28 13.91 -15.24
CA GLY A 251 -22.21 15.15 -16.02
C GLY A 251 -20.83 15.46 -16.59
N GLN A 252 -19.87 14.55 -16.51
CA GLN A 252 -18.55 14.75 -17.07
C GLN A 252 -18.48 14.31 -18.53
N LYS A 253 -17.87 15.17 -19.37
CA LYS A 253 -17.56 14.85 -20.76
C LYS A 253 -16.10 14.44 -20.87
N GLY A 254 -15.85 13.16 -21.12
CA GLY A 254 -14.50 12.63 -21.32
C GLY A 254 -13.76 12.32 -20.01
N MET A 255 -12.43 12.41 -20.04
CA MET A 255 -11.56 12.11 -18.90
C MET A 255 -11.23 13.39 -18.13
N ASP A 256 -12.22 13.94 -17.43
CA ASP A 256 -11.96 14.98 -16.44
C ASP A 256 -11.32 14.34 -15.19
N LEU A 257 -10.24 14.95 -14.72
CA LEU A 257 -9.47 14.48 -13.58
C LEU A 257 -10.17 14.75 -12.25
N GLY A 258 -11.26 15.53 -12.21
CA GLY A 258 -12.03 15.82 -11.00
C GLY A 258 -12.82 14.64 -10.44
N LEU A 259 -13.04 13.60 -11.25
CA LEU A 259 -13.75 12.37 -10.86
C LEU A 259 -12.94 11.14 -11.23
N SER A 260 -12.93 10.17 -10.33
CA SER A 260 -12.36 8.84 -10.56
C SER A 260 -13.36 7.76 -10.20
N VAL A 261 -13.28 6.64 -10.92
CA VAL A 261 -14.14 5.48 -10.71
C VAL A 261 -13.26 4.28 -10.39
N ALA A 262 -13.57 3.55 -9.33
CA ALA A 262 -13.06 2.20 -9.08
C ALA A 262 -14.21 1.21 -9.22
N CYS A 263 -14.11 0.26 -10.14
CA CYS A 263 -15.21 -0.63 -10.51
C CYS A 263 -14.75 -2.05 -10.83
N ILE A 264 -15.73 -2.93 -11.00
CA ILE A 264 -15.55 -4.31 -11.47
C ILE A 264 -16.22 -4.51 -12.81
N GLY A 265 -15.65 -5.38 -13.65
CA GLY A 265 -16.30 -5.92 -14.85
C GLY A 265 -17.00 -7.27 -14.59
N PRO A 266 -17.42 -7.98 -15.64
CA PRO A 266 -18.13 -9.26 -15.55
C PRO A 266 -17.40 -10.34 -14.73
N ALA A 267 -16.07 -10.32 -14.71
CA ALA A 267 -15.27 -11.24 -13.89
C ALA A 267 -15.51 -11.05 -12.38
N GLY A 268 -15.64 -9.79 -11.93
CA GLY A 268 -15.97 -9.49 -10.54
C GLY A 268 -17.42 -9.86 -10.23
N GLU A 269 -18.35 -9.52 -11.13
CA GLU A 269 -19.77 -9.89 -11.01
C GLU A 269 -19.98 -11.40 -10.87
N SER A 270 -19.20 -12.17 -11.63
CA SER A 270 -19.20 -13.64 -11.63
C SER A 270 -18.32 -14.25 -10.53
N ARG A 271 -17.72 -13.44 -9.66
CA ARG A 271 -16.84 -13.86 -8.56
C ARG A 271 -15.65 -14.74 -8.99
N VAL A 272 -15.06 -14.47 -10.15
CA VAL A 272 -13.80 -15.12 -10.56
C VAL A 272 -12.73 -14.84 -9.49
N ARG A 273 -12.10 -15.88 -8.93
CA ARG A 273 -11.26 -15.75 -7.72
C ARG A 273 -10.09 -14.76 -7.82
N PHE A 274 -9.67 -14.41 -9.03
CA PHE A 274 -8.61 -13.43 -9.31
C PHE A 274 -9.14 -12.16 -9.99
N ALA A 275 -10.45 -11.90 -9.91
CA ALA A 275 -11.04 -10.67 -10.42
C ALA A 275 -10.47 -9.45 -9.70
N ALA A 276 -10.09 -8.45 -10.50
CA ALA A 276 -9.49 -7.23 -10.01
C ALA A 276 -10.53 -6.12 -9.82
N VAL A 277 -10.13 -5.08 -9.10
CA VAL A 277 -10.79 -3.76 -9.14
C VAL A 277 -9.99 -2.88 -10.10
N CYS A 278 -10.67 -2.29 -11.07
CA CYS A 278 -10.08 -1.42 -12.07
C CYS A 278 -10.49 0.03 -11.82
N SER A 279 -9.58 0.97 -12.05
CA SER A 279 -9.82 2.39 -11.93
C SER A 279 -9.14 3.19 -13.03
N ASP A 280 -9.74 4.34 -13.38
CA ASP A 280 -9.29 5.28 -14.41
C ASP A 280 -8.69 4.55 -15.64
N ARG A 281 -9.49 3.63 -16.17
CA ARG A 281 -9.22 2.67 -17.26
C ARG A 281 -8.22 1.58 -16.89
N GLY A 282 -6.94 1.94 -16.77
CA GLY A 282 -5.81 1.02 -16.84
C GLY A 282 -5.15 0.71 -15.50
N HIS A 283 -5.66 1.25 -14.39
CA HIS A 283 -5.04 1.11 -13.08
C HIS A 283 -5.77 0.03 -12.28
N VAL A 284 -5.05 -1.01 -11.87
CA VAL A 284 -5.68 -2.27 -11.49
C VAL A 284 -5.15 -2.77 -10.15
N ALA A 285 -6.04 -2.94 -9.18
CA ALA A 285 -5.77 -3.62 -7.92
C ALA A 285 -6.21 -5.08 -8.06
N SER A 286 -5.27 -5.96 -8.42
CA SER A 286 -5.55 -7.36 -8.79
C SER A 286 -5.20 -8.40 -7.73
N SER A 287 -4.26 -8.11 -6.82
CA SER A 287 -3.72 -9.09 -5.88
C SER A 287 -4.78 -9.64 -4.92
N GLY A 288 -4.99 -10.95 -4.94
CA GLY A 288 -5.87 -11.67 -4.01
C GLY A 288 -7.36 -11.58 -4.31
N GLY A 289 -7.76 -11.15 -5.51
CA GLY A 289 -9.16 -11.22 -5.96
C GLY A 289 -10.15 -10.23 -5.32
N PRO A 290 -9.78 -8.96 -5.07
CA PRO A 290 -10.68 -8.00 -4.43
C PRO A 290 -11.95 -7.71 -5.26
N GLY A 291 -11.87 -7.81 -6.60
CA GLY A 291 -13.02 -7.62 -7.49
C GLY A 291 -14.08 -8.71 -7.31
N ALA A 292 -13.69 -9.92 -6.91
CA ALA A 292 -14.63 -11.00 -6.62
C ALA A 292 -15.38 -10.77 -5.31
N VAL A 293 -14.70 -10.24 -4.29
CA VAL A 293 -15.32 -9.83 -3.02
C VAL A 293 -16.26 -8.66 -3.26
N MET A 294 -15.84 -7.67 -4.06
CA MET A 294 -16.69 -6.54 -4.45
C MET A 294 -17.97 -6.99 -5.14
N GLY A 295 -17.87 -7.94 -6.09
CA GLY A 295 -19.03 -8.53 -6.76
C GLY A 295 -19.90 -9.39 -5.86
N SER A 296 -19.34 -10.13 -4.88
CA SER A 296 -20.13 -10.93 -3.93
C SER A 296 -21.04 -10.07 -3.06
N LYS A 297 -20.68 -8.79 -2.86
CA LYS A 297 -21.47 -7.80 -2.13
C LYS A 297 -22.45 -7.00 -3.00
N ARG A 298 -22.48 -7.26 -4.32
CA ARG A 298 -23.24 -6.51 -5.34
C ARG A 298 -22.90 -5.01 -5.40
N LEU A 299 -21.67 -4.66 -5.07
CA LEU A 299 -21.15 -3.29 -5.26
C LEU A 299 -20.45 -3.23 -6.63
N LYS A 300 -21.03 -2.51 -7.59
CA LYS A 300 -20.50 -2.42 -8.96
C LYS A 300 -19.34 -1.43 -9.07
N ALA A 301 -19.42 -0.32 -8.34
CA ALA A 301 -18.40 0.73 -8.39
C ALA A 301 -18.38 1.61 -7.14
N ILE A 302 -17.28 2.33 -6.97
CA ILE A 302 -17.14 3.50 -6.10
C ILE A 302 -16.70 4.66 -7.00
N VAL A 303 -17.47 5.74 -6.98
CA VAL A 303 -17.18 7.00 -7.68
C VAL A 303 -16.70 8.00 -6.64
N ALA A 304 -15.54 8.60 -6.88
CA ALA A 304 -14.97 9.63 -6.03
C ALA A 304 -14.79 10.93 -6.83
N GLU A 305 -15.45 11.98 -6.37
CA GLU A 305 -15.36 13.34 -6.90
C GLU A 305 -15.00 14.27 -5.74
N GLY A 306 -13.93 15.04 -5.92
CA GLY A 306 -13.36 15.79 -4.81
C GLY A 306 -12.57 16.99 -5.25
N THR A 307 -12.87 18.13 -4.62
CA THR A 307 -12.21 19.42 -4.89
C THR A 307 -11.38 19.92 -3.71
N ARG A 308 -11.48 19.26 -2.55
CA ARG A 308 -10.80 19.67 -1.32
C ARG A 308 -9.29 19.53 -1.44
N GLY A 309 -8.54 20.55 -1.04
CA GLY A 309 -7.09 20.47 -0.91
C GLY A 309 -6.67 19.54 0.23
N ILE A 310 -5.57 18.81 0.05
CA ILE A 310 -5.02 17.95 1.10
C ILE A 310 -4.08 18.78 1.98
N PRO A 311 -4.31 18.85 3.31
CA PRO A 311 -3.50 19.70 4.15
C PRO A 311 -2.04 19.24 4.13
N VAL A 312 -1.12 20.20 4.10
CA VAL A 312 0.28 19.98 4.43
C VAL A 312 0.60 20.99 5.51
N HIS A 313 1.29 20.57 6.56
CA HIS A 313 1.63 21.48 7.63
C HIS A 313 2.49 22.62 7.08
N GLU A 314 2.09 23.87 7.32
CA GLU A 314 2.72 25.04 6.67
C GLU A 314 4.23 25.11 6.87
N ARG A 315 4.70 24.84 8.09
CA ARG A 315 6.13 24.80 8.45
C ARG A 315 6.93 23.78 7.63
N ASP A 316 6.28 22.73 7.14
CA ASP A 316 6.90 21.61 6.43
C ASP A 316 6.79 21.78 4.90
N LEU A 317 5.98 22.72 4.39
CA LEU A 317 5.73 22.89 2.96
C LEU A 317 6.99 23.23 2.17
N GLY A 318 7.84 24.13 2.67
CA GLY A 318 9.10 24.50 2.03
C GLY A 318 10.07 23.32 1.94
N ARG A 319 10.19 22.56 3.04
CA ARG A 319 11.01 21.33 3.10
C ARG A 319 10.47 20.27 2.14
N LEU A 320 9.16 20.06 2.10
CA LEU A 320 8.52 19.09 1.21
C LEU A 320 8.80 19.42 -0.26
N LYS A 321 8.69 20.70 -0.67
CA LYS A 321 9.03 21.13 -2.03
C LYS A 321 10.49 20.84 -2.38
N GLY A 322 11.42 21.11 -1.46
CA GLY A 322 12.84 20.78 -1.66
C GLY A 322 13.09 19.28 -1.82
N LEU A 323 12.43 18.44 -1.02
CA LEU A 323 12.51 16.98 -1.15
C LEU A 323 11.93 16.49 -2.47
N ILE A 324 10.78 17.01 -2.89
CA ILE A 324 10.14 16.66 -4.17
C ILE A 324 11.07 16.96 -5.34
N GLN A 325 11.71 18.14 -5.34
CA GLN A 325 12.66 18.49 -6.40
C GLN A 325 13.83 17.50 -6.42
N GLY A 326 14.41 17.19 -5.26
CA GLY A 326 15.48 16.20 -5.15
C GLY A 326 15.07 14.80 -5.63
N TRP A 327 13.83 14.37 -5.36
CA TRP A 327 13.30 13.10 -5.86
C TRP A 327 13.12 13.09 -7.38
N ILE A 328 12.61 14.17 -7.96
CA ILE A 328 12.45 14.31 -9.41
C ILE A 328 13.81 14.30 -10.11
N ASP A 329 14.78 15.04 -9.58
CA ASP A 329 16.13 15.13 -10.13
C ASP A 329 16.82 13.75 -10.05
N SER A 330 16.73 13.09 -8.90
CA SER A 330 17.28 11.74 -8.70
C SER A 330 16.64 10.71 -9.64
N ALA A 331 15.31 10.71 -9.75
CA ALA A 331 14.60 9.80 -10.64
C ALA A 331 15.01 10.02 -12.11
N SER A 332 15.07 11.27 -12.56
CA SER A 332 15.43 11.65 -13.93
C SER A 332 16.89 11.33 -14.27
N ALA A 333 17.79 11.46 -13.28
CA ALA A 333 19.21 11.14 -13.41
C ALA A 333 19.51 9.64 -13.31
N SER A 334 18.58 8.82 -12.79
CA SER A 334 18.78 7.38 -12.67
C SER A 334 18.65 6.64 -14.01
N PRO A 335 19.48 5.61 -14.29
CA PRO A 335 19.30 4.77 -15.48
C PRO A 335 17.92 4.13 -15.56
N PHE A 336 17.39 3.67 -14.42
CA PHE A 336 16.07 3.05 -14.34
C PHE A 336 14.94 4.04 -14.66
N GLY A 337 14.98 5.26 -14.11
CA GLY A 337 13.99 6.30 -14.39
C GLY A 337 13.96 6.73 -15.86
N ARG A 338 15.14 6.86 -16.51
CA ARG A 338 15.21 7.11 -17.96
C ARG A 338 14.61 5.97 -18.77
N ALA A 339 14.92 4.72 -18.42
CA ALA A 339 14.39 3.55 -19.11
C ALA A 339 12.86 3.48 -19.02
N VAL A 340 12.29 3.71 -17.82
CA VAL A 340 10.83 3.72 -17.62
C VAL A 340 10.17 4.89 -18.33
N SER A 341 10.77 6.08 -18.34
CA SER A 341 10.25 7.24 -19.07
C SER A 341 10.13 6.98 -20.58
N GLN A 342 11.18 6.39 -21.16
CA GLN A 342 11.26 6.12 -22.60
C GLN A 342 10.44 4.90 -23.04
N GLY A 343 10.50 3.80 -22.28
CA GLY A 343 9.93 2.50 -22.67
C GLY A 343 8.70 2.06 -21.88
N GLY A 344 8.36 2.76 -20.79
CA GLY A 344 7.45 2.23 -19.77
C GLY A 344 8.06 1.00 -19.07
N THR A 345 7.25 0.34 -18.24
CA THR A 345 7.64 -0.94 -17.62
C THR A 345 7.89 -2.04 -18.65
N ALA A 346 7.18 -2.02 -19.79
CA ALA A 346 7.39 -2.95 -20.90
C ALA A 346 8.79 -2.82 -21.53
N GLY A 347 9.46 -1.66 -21.39
CA GLY A 347 10.87 -1.49 -21.76
C GLY A 347 11.81 -2.45 -21.04
N PHE A 348 11.40 -3.03 -19.91
CA PHE A 348 12.16 -4.01 -19.15
C PHE A 348 12.11 -5.43 -19.76
N PHE A 349 11.20 -5.73 -20.69
CA PHE A 349 10.98 -7.09 -21.19
C PHE A 349 12.25 -7.72 -21.79
N SER A 350 12.92 -7.03 -22.71
CA SER A 350 14.19 -7.51 -23.30
C SER A 350 15.33 -7.59 -22.29
N ALA A 351 15.37 -6.67 -21.32
CA ALA A 351 16.37 -6.74 -20.26
C ALA A 351 16.16 -7.97 -19.37
N ALA A 352 14.91 -8.28 -19.03
CA ALA A 352 14.55 -9.48 -18.28
C ALA A 352 14.90 -10.76 -19.03
N GLU A 353 14.77 -10.79 -20.36
CA GLU A 353 15.18 -11.93 -21.19
C GLU A 353 16.69 -12.16 -21.11
N ASN A 354 17.49 -11.10 -21.34
CA ASN A 354 18.94 -11.17 -21.28
C ASN A 354 19.48 -11.60 -19.90
N MET A 355 18.71 -11.37 -18.83
CA MET A 355 19.02 -11.80 -17.47
C MET A 355 18.49 -13.22 -17.14
N GLY A 356 17.76 -13.85 -18.06
CA GLY A 356 17.12 -15.16 -17.86
C GLY A 356 15.95 -15.14 -16.89
N TRP A 357 15.29 -13.98 -16.72
CA TRP A 357 14.20 -13.76 -15.75
C TRP A 357 12.80 -13.90 -16.37
N LEU A 358 12.69 -14.03 -17.70
CA LEU A 358 11.37 -14.14 -18.32
C LEU A 358 10.72 -15.48 -18.01
N PRO A 359 9.48 -15.49 -17.48
CA PRO A 359 8.72 -16.72 -17.33
C PRO A 359 8.16 -17.17 -18.69
N VAL A 360 8.71 -18.24 -19.27
CA VAL A 360 8.24 -18.80 -20.55
C VAL A 360 7.65 -20.20 -20.32
N ARG A 361 6.52 -20.49 -20.99
CA ARG A 361 5.82 -21.80 -20.91
C ARG A 361 5.59 -22.26 -19.46
N ASN A 362 4.90 -21.45 -18.66
CA ASN A 362 4.63 -21.74 -17.25
C ASN A 362 5.90 -22.06 -16.45
N LEU A 363 6.92 -21.19 -16.57
CA LEU A 363 8.21 -21.29 -15.86
C LEU A 363 9.08 -22.51 -16.23
N THR A 364 8.75 -23.26 -17.29
CA THR A 364 9.59 -24.38 -17.75
C THR A 364 10.75 -23.92 -18.64
N ALA A 365 10.74 -22.68 -19.09
CA ALA A 365 11.80 -22.06 -19.86
C ALA A 365 11.93 -20.57 -19.50
N ASN A 366 13.07 -19.98 -19.88
CA ASN A 366 13.35 -18.55 -19.67
C ASN A 366 13.98 -17.85 -20.88
N TYR A 367 13.94 -18.49 -22.05
CA TYR A 367 14.46 -17.99 -23.31
C TYR A 367 13.30 -17.64 -24.25
N PHE A 368 13.35 -16.46 -24.86
CA PHE A 368 12.29 -15.98 -25.76
C PHE A 368 12.88 -15.15 -26.92
N PRO A 369 13.31 -15.76 -28.03
CA PRO A 369 14.07 -15.08 -29.09
C PRO A 369 13.33 -13.90 -29.73
N GLU A 370 12.00 -13.89 -29.71
CA GLU A 370 11.16 -12.81 -30.25
C GLU A 370 11.03 -11.61 -29.30
N HIS A 371 11.72 -11.61 -28.14
CA HIS A 371 11.66 -10.53 -27.16
C HIS A 371 11.91 -9.11 -27.71
N PRO A 372 12.71 -8.86 -28.78
CA PRO A 372 12.89 -7.51 -29.32
C PRO A 372 11.58 -6.87 -29.85
N ALA A 373 10.61 -7.68 -30.28
CA ALA A 373 9.29 -7.20 -30.71
C ALA A 373 8.46 -6.63 -29.55
N PHE A 374 8.78 -7.02 -28.30
CA PHE A 374 8.11 -6.58 -27.08
C PHE A 374 8.87 -5.47 -26.34
N SER A 375 9.92 -4.91 -26.96
CA SER A 375 10.61 -3.75 -26.40
C SER A 375 9.66 -2.54 -26.29
N GLY A 376 9.92 -1.65 -25.34
CA GLY A 376 9.13 -0.43 -25.18
C GLY A 376 9.10 0.44 -26.45
N ALA A 377 10.19 0.47 -27.23
CA ALA A 377 10.26 1.18 -28.51
C ALA A 377 9.34 0.53 -29.57
N SER A 378 9.41 -0.80 -29.72
CA SER A 378 8.58 -1.55 -30.65
C SER A 378 7.10 -1.37 -30.32
N LEU A 379 6.71 -1.56 -29.05
CA LEU A 379 5.31 -1.43 -28.61
C LEU A 379 4.77 -0.02 -28.84
N ARG A 380 5.55 1.03 -28.57
CA ARG A 380 5.12 2.42 -28.81
C ARG A 380 4.96 2.73 -30.30
N SER A 381 5.87 2.23 -31.14
CA SER A 381 5.78 2.40 -32.59
C SER A 381 4.58 1.67 -33.18
N THR A 382 4.34 0.42 -32.78
CA THR A 382 3.26 -0.41 -33.31
C THR A 382 1.88 0.06 -32.88
N PHE A 383 1.71 0.44 -31.60
CA PHE A 383 0.39 0.77 -31.04
C PHE A 383 0.15 2.28 -30.87
N ASN A 384 1.07 3.14 -31.30
CA ASN A 384 1.00 4.61 -31.18
C ASN A 384 0.62 5.08 -29.76
N THR A 385 1.18 4.43 -28.74
CA THR A 385 0.83 4.69 -27.34
C THR A 385 1.50 5.97 -26.84
N LYS A 386 0.74 6.78 -26.11
CA LYS A 386 1.24 8.01 -25.46
C LYS A 386 1.46 7.74 -23.97
N PRO A 387 2.59 8.20 -23.39
CA PRO A 387 2.80 8.09 -21.96
C PRO A 387 1.75 8.92 -21.22
N ARG A 388 1.17 8.33 -20.17
CA ARG A 388 0.27 9.02 -19.23
C ARG A 388 0.78 8.76 -17.82
N ALA A 389 0.99 9.82 -17.06
CA ALA A 389 1.38 9.72 -15.66
C ALA A 389 0.17 9.43 -14.78
N CYS A 390 0.41 8.83 -13.63
CA CYS A 390 -0.54 8.84 -12.50
C CYS A 390 -0.56 10.25 -11.87
N HIS A 391 -1.39 10.42 -10.83
CA HIS A 391 -1.57 11.70 -10.13
C HIS A 391 -0.27 12.36 -9.65
#